data_AF-A0A4Q0IVK1-F1
#
_entry.id   AF-A0A4Q0IVK1-F1
#
_cell.length_a   1.000
_cell.length_b   1.000
_cell.length_c   1.000
_cell.angle_alpha   90.00
_cell.angle_beta   90.00
_cell.angle_gamma   90.00
#
_symmetry.space_group_name_H-M   'P 1'
#
loop_
_entity.id
_entity.type
_entity.pdbx_description
1 polymer ?
#
loop_
_entity_poly.entity_id
_entity_poly.type
_entity_poly.pdbx_seq_one_letter_code
_entity_poly.pdbx_strand_id
1 'polypeptide(L)'
;MIKLSKDSMEFMSRPLANNSVGEYFMLSDGKRIAALFTHNVPDSFKARMKFLADDLRNVFKKEGFYDYLYSRCNLPLGTISHEDRQGIILSSYPKEFYFKGRIAKGKVQEGKWFCSEKLRNKYLDKANRGNWYTFIIAIQQMAAVLSLLEEKDLVLYDLSYRTILFNPENGHIYVILWDSIGRDGADDVNISPTPDFIAPEIIINRGILSNDQTVYSNRHALAVLNYMLLFHRHPLRGKRINDNDAARDEELTMGEKALFVEHPSDKSNSVDTRELRDSEKPYGNPELRPYTLSGKYLRELFDRSFVDGLHNAVDRPTPFDWFIAAEKTLGLLMPCSNPECEEKWFIYNNESNPKCPFCGTEVRGSYPILNFYTRNNSGTFASDSLRMVVTEKKHLHYRHICNQTSQSIIQYDLDKQSYCDFKNENSKWYLVNNKLRNLIVIDGTERTKIPLDDVVELKDGMKLVLDCVSKDRLIIVQMLKPK
;
A
#
# COMPACT_ATOMS: atom_id res chain seq x y z
N MET A 1 22.72 -16.51 -13.19
CA MET A 1 23.78 -16.52 -12.15
C MET A 1 24.52 -15.19 -12.19
N ILE A 2 24.39 -14.35 -11.16
CA ILE A 2 25.51 -13.47 -10.78
C ILE A 2 26.30 -14.28 -9.76
N LYS A 3 27.17 -15.18 -10.22
CA LYS A 3 28.27 -15.67 -9.37
C LYS A 3 29.26 -14.51 -9.32
N LEU A 4 29.20 -13.70 -8.28
CA LEU A 4 30.29 -12.75 -8.02
C LEU A 4 31.53 -13.62 -7.71
N SER A 5 32.60 -13.47 -8.49
CA SER A 5 33.85 -14.16 -8.21
C SER A 5 34.37 -13.73 -6.84
N LYS A 6 35.10 -14.63 -6.15
CA LYS A 6 35.72 -14.36 -4.84
C LYS A 6 36.55 -13.07 -4.84
N ASP A 7 37.10 -12.71 -6.00
CA ASP A 7 37.97 -11.53 -6.22
C ASP A 7 37.21 -10.22 -6.50
N SER A 8 35.88 -10.26 -6.66
CA SER A 8 35.04 -9.10 -6.98
C SER A 8 34.27 -8.54 -5.78
N MET A 9 34.51 -9.07 -4.58
CA MET A 9 33.74 -8.80 -3.38
C MET A 9 34.63 -8.37 -2.21
N GLU A 10 35.04 -7.11 -2.22
CA GLU A 10 35.57 -6.50 -1.00
C GLU A 10 34.41 -6.20 -0.05
N PHE A 11 34.35 -6.94 1.05
CA PHE A 11 33.47 -6.57 2.17
C PHE A 11 34.01 -5.31 2.84
N MET A 12 33.12 -4.44 3.31
CA MET A 12 33.53 -3.46 4.31
C MET A 12 34.02 -4.22 5.55
N SER A 13 35.10 -3.72 6.17
CA SER A 13 35.92 -4.46 7.15
C SER A 13 35.20 -4.94 8.43
N ARG A 14 33.94 -4.55 8.66
CA ARG A 14 33.14 -4.97 9.81
C ARG A 14 31.71 -5.32 9.39
N PRO A 15 31.08 -6.33 10.02
CA PRO A 15 29.68 -6.63 9.77
C PRO A 15 28.80 -5.44 10.19
N LEU A 16 27.75 -5.18 9.41
CA LEU A 16 26.68 -4.22 9.71
C LEU A 16 25.83 -4.69 10.89
N ALA A 17 25.58 -6.00 10.95
CA ALA A 17 24.75 -6.67 11.93
C ALA A 17 25.08 -8.16 11.97
N ASN A 18 24.66 -8.84 13.05
CA ASN A 18 24.68 -10.29 13.18
C ASN A 18 23.42 -10.76 13.93
N ASN A 19 22.94 -11.96 13.61
CA ASN A 19 21.84 -12.62 14.31
C ASN A 19 22.00 -14.15 14.23
N SER A 20 20.99 -14.90 14.68
CA SER A 20 21.00 -16.36 14.63
C SER A 20 21.09 -16.94 13.22
N VAL A 21 20.63 -16.19 12.20
CA VAL A 21 20.66 -16.61 10.79
C VAL A 21 22.03 -16.39 10.17
N GLY A 22 22.70 -15.27 10.46
CA GLY A 22 23.96 -14.95 9.81
C GLY A 22 24.58 -13.61 10.19
N GLU A 23 25.67 -13.31 9.49
CA GLU A 23 26.38 -12.03 9.54
C GLU A 23 26.14 -11.25 8.25
N TYR A 24 25.92 -9.94 8.39
CA TYR A 24 25.53 -9.07 7.27
C TYR A 24 26.66 -8.10 6.98
N PHE A 25 27.19 -8.12 5.77
CA PHE A 25 28.30 -7.26 5.35
C PHE A 25 27.87 -6.33 4.22
N MET A 26 28.19 -5.04 4.35
CA MET A 26 28.07 -4.12 3.22
C MET A 26 29.13 -4.49 2.17
N LEU A 27 28.73 -4.56 0.91
CA LEU A 27 29.68 -4.69 -0.19
C LEU A 27 30.31 -3.34 -0.52
N SER A 28 31.50 -3.35 -1.13
CA SER A 28 32.26 -2.14 -1.49
C SER A 28 31.50 -1.10 -2.34
N ASP A 29 30.43 -1.50 -3.02
CA ASP A 29 29.57 -0.58 -3.78
C ASP A 29 28.60 0.25 -2.92
N GLY A 30 28.45 -0.08 -1.63
CA GLY A 30 27.51 0.57 -0.69
C GLY A 30 26.03 0.37 -1.01
N LYS A 31 25.69 -0.47 -2.00
CA LYS A 31 24.33 -0.70 -2.50
C LYS A 31 23.81 -2.11 -2.20
N ARG A 32 24.70 -3.05 -1.90
CA ARG A 32 24.37 -4.45 -1.67
C ARG A 32 24.90 -4.92 -0.33
N ILE A 33 24.16 -5.86 0.26
CA ILE A 33 24.49 -6.52 1.52
C ILE A 33 24.68 -8.00 1.22
N ALA A 34 25.77 -8.60 1.67
CA ALA A 34 25.92 -10.04 1.74
C ALA A 34 25.46 -10.53 3.12
N ALA A 35 24.45 -11.39 3.15
CA ALA A 35 24.06 -12.12 4.34
C ALA A 35 24.72 -13.51 4.28
N LEU A 36 25.79 -13.70 5.05
CA LEU A 36 26.51 -14.97 5.17
C LEU A 36 25.90 -15.78 6.31
N PHE A 37 25.38 -16.97 6.00
CA PHE A 37 24.67 -17.79 6.95
C PHE A 37 25.62 -18.42 7.98
N THR A 38 25.13 -18.61 9.20
CA THR A 38 25.83 -19.44 10.19
C THR A 38 25.82 -20.91 9.75
N HIS A 39 26.75 -21.73 10.25
CA HIS A 39 26.79 -23.16 9.93
C HIS A 39 25.55 -23.93 10.42
N ASN A 40 24.79 -23.34 11.36
CA ASN A 40 23.65 -23.97 12.01
C ASN A 40 22.33 -23.77 11.25
N VAL A 41 22.31 -23.02 10.13
CA VAL A 41 21.06 -22.86 9.37
C VAL A 41 20.69 -24.18 8.67
N PRO A 42 19.43 -24.63 8.75
CA PRO A 42 18.98 -25.87 8.12
C PRO A 42 19.15 -25.85 6.59
N ASP A 43 19.32 -27.02 5.98
CA ASP A 43 19.40 -27.12 4.52
C ASP A 43 18.08 -26.72 3.83
N SER A 44 16.93 -26.90 4.50
CA SER A 44 15.64 -26.38 4.05
C SER A 44 15.65 -24.84 3.91
N PHE A 45 16.23 -24.14 4.89
CA PHE A 45 16.41 -22.69 4.81
C PHE A 45 17.30 -22.29 3.62
N LYS A 46 18.44 -22.96 3.43
CA LYS A 46 19.34 -22.70 2.30
C LYS A 46 18.66 -22.95 0.95
N ALA A 47 17.89 -24.02 0.84
CA ALA A 47 17.13 -24.35 -0.36
C ALA A 47 16.07 -23.28 -0.68
N ARG A 48 15.33 -22.80 0.34
CA ARG A 48 14.39 -21.68 0.20
C ARG A 48 15.09 -20.41 -0.28
N MET A 49 16.20 -20.03 0.36
CA MET A 49 16.98 -18.85 -0.04
C MET A 49 17.49 -18.94 -1.48
N LYS A 50 17.90 -20.13 -1.92
CA LYS A 50 18.30 -20.38 -3.31
C LYS A 50 17.13 -20.21 -4.28
N PHE A 51 15.97 -20.79 -3.98
CA PHE A 51 14.75 -20.63 -4.78
C PHE A 51 14.38 -19.14 -4.95
N LEU A 52 14.39 -18.38 -3.85
CA LEU A 52 14.10 -16.94 -3.88
C LEU A 52 15.13 -16.14 -4.71
N ALA A 53 16.41 -16.49 -4.59
CA ALA A 53 17.51 -15.78 -5.22
C ALA A 53 17.65 -16.06 -6.72
N ASP A 54 17.30 -17.27 -7.16
CA ASP A 54 17.49 -17.72 -8.53
C ASP A 54 16.15 -17.89 -9.26
N ASP A 55 15.32 -18.84 -8.85
CA ASP A 55 14.13 -19.25 -9.59
C ASP A 55 13.08 -18.15 -9.63
N LEU A 56 12.65 -17.68 -8.45
CA LEU A 56 11.64 -16.61 -8.33
C LEU A 56 12.10 -15.33 -9.04
N ARG A 57 13.37 -14.99 -8.87
CA ARG A 57 13.99 -13.83 -9.54
C ARG A 57 13.90 -13.93 -11.06
N ASN A 58 14.19 -15.10 -11.63
CA ASN A 58 14.14 -15.30 -13.07
C ASN A 58 12.71 -15.28 -13.61
N VAL A 59 11.74 -15.77 -12.84
CA VAL A 59 10.31 -15.66 -13.17
C VAL A 59 9.92 -14.18 -13.29
N PHE A 60 10.18 -13.35 -12.29
CA PHE A 60 9.84 -11.93 -12.35
C PHE A 60 10.59 -11.15 -13.43
N LYS A 61 11.81 -11.57 -13.80
CA LYS A 61 12.51 -11.00 -14.96
C LYS A 61 11.82 -11.32 -16.28
N LYS A 62 11.43 -12.58 -16.47
CA LYS A 62 10.74 -13.03 -17.68
C LYS A 62 9.39 -12.34 -17.84
N GLU A 63 8.72 -12.05 -16.73
CA GLU A 63 7.42 -11.39 -16.70
C GLU A 63 7.49 -9.85 -16.74
N GLY A 64 8.69 -9.27 -16.62
CA GLY A 64 8.90 -7.81 -16.66
C GLY A 64 8.74 -7.08 -15.31
N PHE A 65 8.40 -7.78 -14.23
CA PHE A 65 8.16 -7.21 -12.90
C PHE A 65 9.41 -6.99 -12.06
N TYR A 66 10.57 -7.47 -12.51
CA TYR A 66 11.81 -7.44 -11.73
C TYR A 66 12.14 -6.04 -11.17
N ASP A 67 12.17 -5.00 -12.01
CA ASP A 67 12.55 -3.66 -11.56
C ASP A 67 11.52 -3.06 -10.60
N TYR A 68 10.23 -3.37 -10.80
CA TYR A 68 9.15 -2.89 -9.92
C TYR A 68 9.29 -3.49 -8.52
N LEU A 69 9.39 -4.83 -8.48
CA LEU A 69 9.36 -5.58 -7.24
C LEU A 69 10.65 -5.39 -6.45
N TYR A 70 11.82 -5.48 -7.09
CA TYR A 70 13.11 -5.38 -6.40
C TYR A 70 13.49 -3.96 -5.98
N SER A 71 12.82 -2.93 -6.51
CA SER A 71 12.93 -1.56 -5.99
C SER A 71 12.07 -1.31 -4.75
N ARG A 72 11.13 -2.22 -4.43
CA ARG A 72 10.14 -2.07 -3.34
C ARG A 72 10.11 -3.25 -2.37
N CYS A 73 10.85 -4.31 -2.63
CA CYS A 73 10.87 -5.50 -1.80
C CYS A 73 12.30 -6.03 -1.74
N ASN A 74 12.75 -6.41 -0.54
CA ASN A 74 14.12 -6.81 -0.30
C ASN A 74 14.43 -8.27 -0.68
N LEU A 75 13.81 -8.79 -1.74
CA LEU A 75 14.03 -10.16 -2.17
C LEU A 75 15.51 -10.42 -2.53
N PRO A 76 16.02 -11.65 -2.34
CA PRO A 76 17.39 -12.00 -2.69
C PRO A 76 17.72 -11.74 -4.17
N LEU A 77 18.86 -11.07 -4.41
CA LEU A 77 19.40 -10.73 -5.73
C LEU A 77 20.22 -11.87 -6.37
N GLY A 78 20.67 -12.81 -5.54
CA GLY A 78 21.52 -13.93 -5.92
C GLY A 78 22.12 -14.62 -4.68
N THR A 79 22.77 -15.75 -4.91
CA THR A 79 23.51 -16.49 -3.86
C THR A 79 24.99 -16.10 -3.84
N ILE A 80 25.64 -16.26 -2.69
CA ILE A 80 27.09 -16.10 -2.51
C ILE A 80 27.67 -17.32 -1.79
N SER A 81 28.92 -17.66 -2.12
CA SER A 81 29.75 -18.52 -1.29
C SER A 81 31.03 -17.77 -0.95
N HIS A 82 31.35 -17.65 0.33
CA HIS A 82 32.56 -17.01 0.80
C HIS A 82 33.21 -17.92 1.84
N GLU A 83 34.46 -18.30 1.57
CA GLU A 83 35.16 -19.35 2.32
C GLU A 83 34.33 -20.66 2.32
N ASP A 84 33.97 -21.17 3.49
CA ASP A 84 33.14 -22.35 3.70
C ASP A 84 31.66 -22.02 4.00
N ARG A 85 31.29 -20.73 3.94
CA ARG A 85 29.93 -20.26 4.21
C ARG A 85 29.15 -19.98 2.94
N GLN A 86 27.86 -20.32 2.98
CA GLN A 86 26.88 -19.94 1.97
C GLN A 86 26.12 -18.68 2.43
N GLY A 87 25.53 -17.97 1.48
CA GLY A 87 24.75 -16.80 1.77
C GLY A 87 23.94 -16.32 0.58
N ILE A 88 23.33 -15.16 0.76
CA ILE A 88 22.61 -14.43 -0.30
C ILE A 88 23.08 -12.99 -0.38
N ILE A 89 22.78 -12.37 -1.51
CA ILE A 89 22.95 -10.94 -1.75
C ILE A 89 21.59 -10.26 -1.66
N LEU A 90 21.49 -9.21 -0.86
CA LEU A 90 20.32 -8.35 -0.70
C LEU A 90 20.66 -6.94 -1.18
N SER A 91 19.64 -6.15 -1.53
CA SER A 91 19.80 -4.71 -1.69
C SER A 91 19.93 -4.05 -0.32
N SER A 92 20.77 -3.02 -0.20
CA SER A 92 20.69 -2.11 0.95
C SER A 92 19.41 -1.27 0.87
N TYR A 93 18.88 -0.85 2.01
CA TYR A 93 17.69 -0.01 2.03
C TYR A 93 17.97 1.33 1.34
N PRO A 94 17.11 1.78 0.41
CA PRO A 94 17.26 3.08 -0.23
C PRO A 94 17.37 4.20 0.82
N LYS A 95 18.23 5.20 0.56
CA LYS A 95 18.50 6.30 1.51
C LYS A 95 17.26 7.12 1.89
N GLU A 96 16.22 7.09 1.07
CA GLU A 96 14.96 7.80 1.33
C GLU A 96 14.20 7.24 2.55
N PHE A 97 14.42 5.98 2.92
CA PHE A 97 13.77 5.32 4.06
C PHE A 97 14.49 5.55 5.39
N TYR A 98 15.37 6.55 5.47
CA TYR A 98 16.03 6.94 6.71
C TYR A 98 15.55 8.34 7.12
N PHE A 99 15.21 8.51 8.39
CA PHE A 99 14.81 9.83 8.88
C PHE A 99 15.95 10.84 8.78
N LYS A 100 15.63 12.00 8.19
CA LYS A 100 16.53 13.17 8.09
C LYS A 100 16.44 14.08 9.32
N GLY A 101 15.35 13.96 10.11
CA GLY A 101 15.01 14.83 11.25
C GLY A 101 15.90 14.65 12.48
N ARG A 102 15.60 15.38 13.57
CA ARG A 102 16.49 15.44 14.76
C ARG A 102 16.36 14.22 15.69
N ILE A 103 15.13 13.81 15.99
CA ILE A 103 14.84 12.78 17.03
C ILE A 103 15.16 11.36 16.52
N ALA A 104 14.75 11.05 15.30
CA ALA A 104 14.92 9.73 14.70
C ALA A 104 16.07 9.66 13.69
N LYS A 105 16.98 10.65 13.66
CA LYS A 105 18.02 10.77 12.61
C LYS A 105 18.75 9.46 12.37
N GLY A 106 18.80 9.02 11.11
CA GLY A 106 19.51 7.80 10.72
C GLY A 106 18.83 6.49 11.14
N LYS A 107 17.69 6.54 11.84
CA LYS A 107 16.83 5.37 12.01
C LYS A 107 16.02 5.12 10.75
N VAL A 108 15.73 3.86 10.51
CA VAL A 108 14.88 3.43 9.41
C VAL A 108 13.43 3.81 9.69
N GLN A 109 12.73 4.25 8.66
CA GLN A 109 11.32 4.65 8.68
C GLN A 109 10.38 3.44 8.69
N GLU A 110 10.53 2.57 9.70
CA GLU A 110 9.65 1.42 9.94
C GLU A 110 8.18 1.84 10.09
N GLY A 111 7.25 1.06 9.53
CA GLY A 111 5.81 1.30 9.56
C GLY A 111 5.26 1.55 10.98
N LYS A 112 5.90 0.96 11.99
CA LYS A 112 5.54 1.13 13.41
C LYS A 112 5.46 2.59 13.85
N TRP A 113 6.34 3.44 13.31
CA TRP A 113 6.37 4.87 13.64
C TRP A 113 5.09 5.61 13.23
N PHE A 114 4.36 5.06 12.24
CA PHE A 114 3.19 5.68 11.61
C PHE A 114 1.87 5.03 12.05
N CYS A 115 1.89 3.77 12.47
CA CYS A 115 0.70 2.98 12.83
C CYS A 115 0.14 3.24 14.25
N SER A 116 0.74 4.15 15.02
CA SER A 116 0.33 4.49 16.38
C SER A 116 0.43 5.98 16.61
N GLU A 117 -0.68 6.61 17.01
CA GLU A 117 -0.75 8.06 17.22
C GLU A 117 0.22 8.50 18.32
N LYS A 118 0.38 7.68 19.37
CA LYS A 118 1.34 7.91 20.45
C LYS A 118 2.79 7.93 19.93
N LEU A 119 3.18 6.97 19.11
CA LEU A 119 4.54 6.92 18.57
C LEU A 119 4.79 8.06 17.58
N ARG A 120 3.82 8.29 16.68
CA ARG A 120 3.82 9.38 15.70
C ARG A 120 4.00 10.74 16.38
N ASN A 121 3.22 11.02 17.43
CA ASN A 121 3.28 12.29 18.14
C ASN A 121 4.56 12.47 18.97
N LYS A 122 5.08 11.39 19.56
CA LYS A 122 6.25 11.45 20.44
C LYS A 122 7.57 11.52 19.66
N TYR A 123 7.66 10.85 18.52
CA TYR A 123 8.95 10.61 17.85
C TYR A 123 9.08 11.25 16.47
N LEU A 124 7.98 11.66 15.84
CA LEU A 124 8.00 12.24 14.49
C LEU A 124 7.68 13.74 14.50
N ASP A 125 8.61 14.52 13.94
CA ASP A 125 8.38 15.91 13.56
C ASP A 125 7.20 16.00 12.58
N LYS A 126 6.39 17.07 12.63
CA LYS A 126 5.18 17.21 11.78
C LYS A 126 5.43 16.94 10.29
N ALA A 127 6.56 17.40 9.75
CA ALA A 127 6.92 17.19 8.35
C ALA A 127 7.18 15.71 7.98
N ASN A 128 7.51 14.86 8.95
CA ASN A 128 7.86 13.46 8.76
C ASN A 128 6.70 12.51 9.09
N ARG A 129 5.48 13.01 9.26
CA ARG A 129 4.34 12.21 9.73
C ARG A 129 3.52 11.55 8.62
N GLY A 130 3.74 11.96 7.37
CA GLY A 130 2.88 11.57 6.26
C GLY A 130 1.52 12.25 6.32
N ASN A 131 0.67 11.94 5.34
CA ASN A 131 -0.67 12.47 5.21
C ASN A 131 -1.54 11.49 4.41
N TRP A 132 -2.85 11.73 4.32
CA TRP A 132 -3.78 10.83 3.65
C TRP A 132 -3.37 10.44 2.22
N TYR A 133 -2.83 11.39 1.44
CA TYR A 133 -2.37 11.11 0.09
C TYR A 133 -1.20 10.11 0.09
N THR A 134 -0.20 10.31 0.94
CA THR A 134 0.97 9.42 0.99
C THR A 134 0.63 8.06 1.61
N PHE A 135 -0.28 7.98 2.58
CA PHE A 135 -0.75 6.70 3.12
C PHE A 135 -1.53 5.87 2.10
N ILE A 136 -2.40 6.48 1.29
CA ILE A 136 -3.14 5.73 0.27
C ILE A 136 -2.20 5.27 -0.86
N ILE A 137 -1.18 6.06 -1.23
CA ILE A 137 -0.12 5.60 -2.14
C ILE A 137 0.60 4.38 -1.57
N ALA A 138 0.92 4.39 -0.27
CA ALA A 138 1.56 3.25 0.37
C ALA A 138 0.67 2.00 0.34
N ILE A 139 -0.62 2.13 0.67
CA ILE A 139 -1.59 1.03 0.55
C ILE A 139 -1.59 0.47 -0.87
N GLN A 140 -1.65 1.32 -1.89
CA GLN A 140 -1.62 0.89 -3.29
C GLN A 140 -0.32 0.13 -3.62
N GLN A 141 0.85 0.66 -3.26
CA GLN A 141 2.13 0.03 -3.58
C GLN A 141 2.35 -1.29 -2.82
N MET A 142 1.95 -1.35 -1.54
CA MET A 142 2.00 -2.59 -0.77
C MET A 142 1.09 -3.65 -1.38
N ALA A 143 -0.16 -3.28 -1.69
CA ALA A 143 -1.13 -4.16 -2.33
C ALA A 143 -0.61 -4.73 -3.66
N ALA A 144 0.05 -3.91 -4.50
CA ALA A 144 0.65 -4.37 -5.75
C ALA A 144 1.79 -5.37 -5.51
N VAL A 145 2.71 -5.10 -4.58
CA VAL A 145 3.80 -6.02 -4.23
C VAL A 145 3.25 -7.34 -3.73
N LEU A 146 2.30 -7.31 -2.78
CA LEU A 146 1.72 -8.52 -2.20
C LEU A 146 0.91 -9.31 -3.24
N SER A 147 0.20 -8.65 -4.15
CA SER A 147 -0.51 -9.31 -5.26
C SER A 147 0.45 -10.10 -6.14
N LEU A 148 1.60 -9.53 -6.50
CA LEU A 148 2.61 -10.23 -7.31
C LEU A 148 3.23 -11.43 -6.60
N LEU A 149 3.36 -11.37 -5.27
CA LEU A 149 3.89 -12.47 -4.47
C LEU A 149 2.85 -13.58 -4.31
N GLU A 150 1.60 -13.22 -4.02
CA GLU A 150 0.48 -14.16 -3.88
C GLU A 150 0.22 -14.92 -5.21
N GLU A 151 0.37 -14.25 -6.36
CA GLU A 151 0.31 -14.90 -7.69
C GLU A 151 1.38 -15.99 -7.92
N LYS A 152 2.41 -16.06 -7.07
CA LYS A 152 3.46 -17.10 -7.09
C LYS A 152 3.31 -18.13 -5.97
N ASP A 153 2.13 -18.20 -5.36
CA ASP A 153 1.82 -19.10 -4.24
C ASP A 153 2.79 -18.92 -3.06
N LEU A 154 3.20 -17.66 -2.82
CA LEU A 154 4.07 -17.30 -1.69
C LEU A 154 3.25 -16.86 -0.49
N VAL A 155 3.64 -17.38 0.67
CA VAL A 155 3.10 -17.03 1.99
C VAL A 155 4.12 -16.19 2.74
N LEU A 156 3.62 -15.12 3.37
CA LEU A 156 4.37 -14.20 4.22
C LEU A 156 4.16 -14.56 5.69
N TYR A 157 5.23 -14.87 6.39
CA TYR A 157 5.17 -15.37 7.75
C TYR A 157 5.22 -14.28 8.83
N ASP A 158 5.55 -13.04 8.47
CA ASP A 158 5.52 -11.89 9.40
C ASP A 158 5.11 -10.58 8.71
N LEU A 159 4.02 -10.57 7.94
CA LEU A 159 3.51 -9.31 7.39
C LEU A 159 3.02 -8.40 8.52
N SER A 160 3.73 -7.30 8.76
CA SER A 160 3.44 -6.37 9.85
C SER A 160 3.94 -4.96 9.57
N TYR A 161 3.70 -4.03 10.49
CA TYR A 161 4.32 -2.72 10.45
C TYR A 161 5.86 -2.76 10.55
N ARG A 162 6.46 -3.89 10.98
CA ARG A 162 7.92 -4.05 11.14
C ARG A 162 8.60 -4.42 9.83
N THR A 163 7.87 -5.10 8.96
CA THR A 163 8.36 -5.58 7.66
C THR A 163 8.08 -4.57 6.55
N ILE A 164 7.72 -3.34 6.87
CA ILE A 164 7.43 -2.28 5.91
C ILE A 164 8.19 -1.02 6.32
N LEU A 165 8.92 -0.45 5.39
CA LEU A 165 9.43 0.92 5.48
C LEU A 165 8.49 1.83 4.72
N PHE A 166 8.20 3.01 5.27
CA PHE A 166 7.28 3.99 4.68
C PHE A 166 7.95 5.35 4.60
N ASN A 167 8.01 5.92 3.40
CA ASN A 167 8.47 7.28 3.20
C ASN A 167 7.29 8.27 3.28
N PRO A 168 7.20 9.09 4.33
CA PRO A 168 6.08 10.00 4.53
C PRO A 168 6.01 11.14 3.51
N GLU A 169 7.12 11.47 2.83
CA GLU A 169 7.19 12.57 1.87
C GLU A 169 6.46 12.24 0.56
N ASN A 170 6.56 11.00 0.09
CA ASN A 170 6.08 10.57 -1.23
C ASN A 170 5.17 9.33 -1.20
N GLY A 171 5.01 8.67 -0.06
CA GLY A 171 4.21 7.46 0.09
C GLY A 171 4.89 6.20 -0.47
N HIS A 172 6.16 6.26 -0.82
CA HIS A 172 6.91 5.07 -1.24
C HIS A 172 7.01 4.09 -0.08
N ILE A 173 7.05 2.80 -0.43
CA ILE A 173 7.23 1.70 0.52
C ILE A 173 8.42 0.84 0.16
N TYR A 174 8.97 0.18 1.16
CA TYR A 174 9.94 -0.89 0.98
C TYR A 174 9.62 -2.05 1.91
N VAL A 175 9.34 -3.21 1.33
CA VAL A 175 8.92 -4.42 2.01
C VAL A 175 10.15 -5.27 2.37
N ILE A 176 10.22 -5.69 3.64
CA ILE A 176 11.32 -6.47 4.21
C ILE A 176 10.79 -7.85 4.56
N LEU A 177 10.93 -8.82 3.65
CA LEU A 177 10.33 -10.16 3.78
C LEU A 177 11.26 -11.31 3.39
N TRP A 178 12.51 -11.04 2.99
CA TRP A 178 13.44 -12.06 2.46
C TRP A 178 13.57 -13.34 3.31
N ASP A 179 13.51 -13.21 4.63
CA ASP A 179 13.63 -14.32 5.60
C ASP A 179 12.27 -14.86 6.05
N SER A 180 11.20 -14.10 5.86
CA SER A 180 9.82 -14.38 6.27
C SER A 180 8.87 -14.66 5.09
N ILE A 181 9.41 -15.18 4.00
CA ILE A 181 8.64 -15.62 2.82
C ILE A 181 9.00 -17.05 2.44
N GLY A 182 7.99 -17.82 2.03
CA GLY A 182 8.14 -19.20 1.57
C GLY A 182 7.00 -19.63 0.65
N ARG A 183 7.18 -20.75 -0.04
CA ARG A 183 6.15 -21.38 -0.88
C ARG A 183 5.14 -22.09 -0.01
N ASP A 184 3.86 -21.89 -0.32
CA ASP A 184 2.76 -22.52 0.40
C ASP A 184 2.89 -24.05 0.39
N GLY A 185 2.76 -24.67 1.57
CA GLY A 185 2.89 -26.13 1.77
C GLY A 185 4.25 -26.77 1.47
N ALA A 186 5.25 -26.01 1.01
CA ALA A 186 6.55 -26.56 0.57
C ALA A 186 7.74 -26.10 1.42
N ASP A 187 7.70 -24.89 1.98
CA ASP A 187 8.80 -24.36 2.78
C ASP A 187 8.41 -24.27 4.27
N ASP A 188 9.24 -24.84 5.14
CA ASP A 188 9.16 -24.63 6.59
C ASP A 188 9.84 -23.31 6.95
N VAL A 189 9.07 -22.35 7.47
CA VAL A 189 9.56 -21.02 7.86
C VAL A 189 9.36 -20.86 9.36
N ASN A 190 10.42 -21.02 10.15
CA ASN A 190 10.34 -20.87 11.61
C ASN A 190 10.53 -19.40 12.04
N ILE A 191 9.47 -18.60 11.93
CA ILE A 191 9.44 -17.20 12.37
C ILE A 191 8.23 -16.98 13.28
N SER A 192 8.46 -16.27 14.39
CA SER A 192 7.40 -15.83 15.28
C SER A 192 6.75 -14.57 14.72
N PRO A 193 5.48 -14.64 14.24
CA PRO A 193 4.80 -13.49 13.66
C PRO A 193 4.57 -12.39 14.69
N THR A 194 4.44 -11.16 14.21
CA THR A 194 4.09 -9.99 15.03
C THR A 194 2.69 -10.20 15.65
N PRO A 195 2.55 -10.24 16.99
CA PRO A 195 1.29 -10.61 17.65
C PRO A 195 0.05 -9.85 17.19
N ASP A 196 0.17 -8.54 16.97
CA ASP A 196 -0.93 -7.67 16.52
C ASP A 196 -1.49 -8.04 15.13
N PHE A 197 -0.75 -8.80 14.31
CA PHE A 197 -1.13 -9.10 12.92
C PHE A 197 -1.54 -10.55 12.70
N ILE A 198 -1.48 -11.38 13.75
CA ILE A 198 -1.83 -12.79 13.65
C ILE A 198 -3.35 -12.90 13.45
N ALA A 199 -3.77 -13.60 12.40
CA ALA A 199 -5.18 -13.79 12.11
C ALA A 199 -5.89 -14.65 13.17
N PRO A 200 -7.19 -14.43 13.43
CA PRO A 200 -7.92 -15.13 14.49
C PRO A 200 -7.85 -16.65 14.41
N GLU A 201 -7.96 -17.23 13.21
CA GLU A 201 -7.89 -18.67 12.98
C GLU A 201 -6.54 -19.27 13.36
N ILE A 202 -5.45 -18.50 13.28
CA ILE A 202 -4.12 -18.97 13.71
C ILE A 202 -4.04 -18.96 15.23
N ILE A 203 -4.63 -17.96 15.89
CA ILE A 203 -4.67 -17.87 17.36
C ILE A 203 -5.52 -19.01 17.94
N ILE A 204 -6.69 -19.25 17.36
CA ILE A 204 -7.62 -20.32 17.78
C ILE A 204 -6.96 -21.71 17.69
N ASN A 205 -6.16 -21.94 16.65
CA ASN A 205 -5.52 -23.24 16.41
C ASN A 205 -4.11 -23.36 17.01
N ARG A 206 -3.69 -22.40 17.87
CA ARG A 206 -2.38 -22.46 18.54
C ARG A 206 -2.20 -23.79 19.26
N GLY A 207 -1.14 -24.51 18.92
CA GLY A 207 -0.79 -25.81 19.52
C GLY A 207 -1.27 -27.05 18.74
N ILE A 208 -2.10 -26.89 17.72
CA ILE A 208 -2.47 -27.98 16.79
C ILE A 208 -1.61 -27.92 15.52
N LEU A 209 -1.27 -26.71 15.09
CA LEU A 209 -0.61 -26.43 13.82
C LEU A 209 0.53 -25.43 14.05
N SER A 210 1.79 -25.88 13.94
CA SER A 210 2.95 -25.01 14.13
C SER A 210 3.20 -24.20 12.86
N ASN A 211 2.85 -22.91 12.91
CA ASN A 211 3.13 -21.89 11.89
C ASN A 211 2.37 -22.00 10.55
N ASP A 212 1.06 -22.26 10.62
CA ASP A 212 0.15 -22.34 9.47
C ASP A 212 -0.29 -20.97 8.95
N GLN A 213 0.69 -20.12 8.63
CA GLN A 213 0.40 -18.92 7.84
C GLN A 213 -0.11 -19.36 6.46
N THR A 214 -1.11 -18.66 5.95
CA THR A 214 -1.66 -18.90 4.61
C THR A 214 -1.84 -17.56 3.90
N VAL A 215 -2.18 -17.60 2.61
CA VAL A 215 -2.60 -16.38 1.89
C VAL A 215 -3.78 -15.68 2.58
N TYR A 216 -4.67 -16.42 3.26
CA TYR A 216 -5.82 -15.82 3.95
C TYR A 216 -5.43 -15.11 5.25
N SER A 217 -4.46 -15.62 6.01
CA SER A 217 -3.94 -14.92 7.18
C SER A 217 -3.13 -13.68 6.78
N ASN A 218 -2.44 -13.74 5.64
CA ASN A 218 -1.75 -12.59 5.05
C ASN A 218 -2.73 -11.47 4.68
N ARG A 219 -3.90 -11.81 4.12
CA ARG A 219 -4.98 -10.84 3.83
C ARG A 219 -5.50 -10.17 5.10
N HIS A 220 -5.61 -10.90 6.21
CA HIS A 220 -5.93 -10.30 7.52
C HIS A 220 -4.85 -9.32 7.96
N ALA A 221 -3.58 -9.73 7.94
CA ALA A 221 -2.45 -8.87 8.31
C ALA A 221 -2.38 -7.59 7.44
N LEU A 222 -2.64 -7.71 6.13
CA LEU A 222 -2.72 -6.55 5.22
C LEU A 222 -3.87 -5.61 5.62
N ALA A 223 -5.05 -6.13 5.95
CA ALA A 223 -6.17 -5.32 6.41
C ALA A 223 -5.84 -4.59 7.71
N VAL A 224 -5.24 -5.28 8.69
CA VAL A 224 -4.79 -4.69 9.96
C VAL A 224 -3.78 -3.57 9.70
N LEU A 225 -2.79 -3.82 8.84
CA LEU A 225 -1.77 -2.83 8.50
C LEU A 225 -2.36 -1.59 7.85
N ASN A 226 -3.22 -1.75 6.85
CA ASN A 226 -3.87 -0.64 6.15
C ASN A 226 -4.76 0.17 7.11
N TYR A 227 -5.48 -0.50 8.01
CA TYR A 227 -6.30 0.15 9.03
C TYR A 227 -5.44 0.97 10.00
N MET A 228 -4.39 0.36 10.54
CA MET A 228 -3.49 1.04 11.48
C MET A 228 -2.75 2.21 10.81
N LEU A 229 -2.40 2.10 9.53
CA LEU A 229 -1.74 3.18 8.80
C LEU A 229 -2.64 4.41 8.58
N LEU A 230 -3.96 4.21 8.40
CA LEU A 230 -4.91 5.32 8.20
C LEU A 230 -5.49 5.85 9.51
N PHE A 231 -5.67 5.00 10.52
CA PHE A 231 -6.46 5.29 11.72
C PHE A 231 -5.65 5.26 13.01
N HIS A 232 -4.38 4.86 12.94
CA HIS A 232 -3.39 4.89 14.03
C HIS A 232 -3.84 4.19 15.33
N ARG A 233 -4.72 3.19 15.19
CA ARG A 233 -5.26 2.33 16.25
C ARG A 233 -5.47 0.92 15.71
N HIS A 234 -5.55 -0.07 16.59
CA HIS A 234 -5.75 -1.46 16.19
C HIS A 234 -7.24 -1.77 15.94
N PRO A 235 -7.61 -2.51 14.89
CA PRO A 235 -9.02 -2.77 14.55
C PRO A 235 -9.75 -3.68 15.56
N LEU A 236 -9.03 -4.47 16.37
CA LEU A 236 -9.63 -5.41 17.33
C LEU A 236 -9.45 -5.02 18.80
N ARG A 237 -8.66 -3.99 19.12
CA ARG A 237 -8.38 -3.60 20.52
C ARG A 237 -9.32 -2.48 20.96
N GLY A 238 -10.43 -2.87 21.57
CA GLY A 238 -11.41 -1.97 22.17
C GLY A 238 -11.55 -2.19 23.67
N LYS A 239 -12.70 -1.79 24.24
CA LYS A 239 -12.96 -1.85 25.68
C LYS A 239 -13.41 -3.22 26.20
N ARG A 240 -13.67 -4.19 25.31
CA ARG A 240 -14.25 -5.47 25.71
C ARG A 240 -13.22 -6.31 26.44
N ILE A 241 -13.57 -6.73 27.66
CA ILE A 241 -12.80 -7.69 28.46
C ILE A 241 -13.53 -9.03 28.38
N ASN A 242 -12.83 -10.04 27.90
CA ASN A 242 -13.30 -11.40 27.64
C ASN A 242 -12.90 -12.39 28.73
N ASP A 243 -11.85 -12.11 29.50
CA ASP A 243 -11.40 -12.87 30.68
C ASP A 243 -10.69 -11.95 31.70
N ASN A 244 -10.62 -12.38 32.96
CA ASN A 244 -9.88 -11.65 34.02
C ASN A 244 -8.37 -11.94 33.97
N ASP A 245 -7.96 -13.07 33.39
CA ASP A 245 -6.55 -13.34 33.11
C ASP A 245 -6.12 -12.63 31.82
N ALA A 246 -5.08 -11.80 31.92
CA ALA A 246 -4.66 -10.94 30.80
C ALA A 246 -4.15 -11.71 29.58
N ALA A 247 -3.50 -12.86 29.78
CA ALA A 247 -2.98 -13.66 28.66
C ALA A 247 -4.13 -14.35 27.92
N ARG A 248 -5.10 -14.90 28.67
CA ARG A 248 -6.31 -15.49 28.10
C ARG A 248 -7.22 -14.45 27.45
N ASP A 249 -7.32 -13.26 28.05
CA ASP A 249 -8.07 -12.15 27.48
C ASP A 249 -7.51 -11.73 26.12
N GLU A 250 -6.18 -11.63 26.00
CA GLU A 250 -5.48 -11.34 24.74
C GLU A 250 -5.75 -12.43 23.69
N GLU A 251 -5.66 -13.71 24.07
CA GLU A 251 -5.94 -14.84 23.18
C GLU A 251 -7.38 -14.81 22.67
N LEU A 252 -8.36 -14.57 23.55
CA LEU A 252 -9.77 -14.47 23.17
C LEU A 252 -10.04 -13.24 22.30
N THR A 253 -9.47 -12.09 22.65
CA THR A 253 -9.68 -10.81 21.95
C THR A 253 -9.11 -10.81 20.54
N MET A 254 -8.00 -11.51 20.33
CA MET A 254 -7.37 -11.60 19.02
C MET A 254 -7.80 -12.87 18.25
N GLY A 255 -8.35 -13.87 18.93
CA GLY A 255 -8.81 -15.16 18.39
C GLY A 255 -10.33 -15.31 18.41
N GLU A 256 -10.82 -16.29 19.18
CA GLU A 256 -12.22 -16.76 19.16
C GLU A 256 -13.28 -15.65 19.35
N LYS A 257 -12.99 -14.65 20.19
CA LYS A 257 -13.90 -13.53 20.50
C LYS A 257 -13.48 -12.22 19.83
N ALA A 258 -12.64 -12.29 18.79
CA ALA A 258 -12.28 -11.12 18.01
C ALA A 258 -13.52 -10.38 17.49
N LEU A 259 -13.53 -9.07 17.68
CA LEU A 259 -14.63 -8.19 17.28
C LEU A 259 -14.09 -6.84 16.84
N PHE A 260 -14.54 -6.36 15.68
CA PHE A 260 -14.12 -5.05 15.16
C PHE A 260 -14.56 -3.89 16.07
N VAL A 261 -13.64 -2.98 16.39
CA VAL A 261 -13.90 -1.85 17.30
C VAL A 261 -14.93 -0.85 16.76
N GLU A 262 -15.18 -0.87 15.45
CA GLU A 262 -16.19 -0.06 14.78
C GLU A 262 -17.31 -0.90 14.15
N HIS A 263 -17.48 -2.16 14.59
CA HIS A 263 -18.49 -3.08 14.06
C HIS A 263 -19.86 -2.39 13.95
N PRO A 264 -20.56 -2.44 12.80
CA PRO A 264 -21.73 -1.61 12.54
C PRO A 264 -22.87 -1.85 13.54
N SER A 265 -23.11 -3.10 13.93
CA SER A 265 -24.23 -3.52 14.80
C SER A 265 -23.85 -3.93 16.23
N ASP A 266 -22.58 -4.22 16.52
CA ASP A 266 -22.13 -4.69 17.84
C ASP A 266 -21.11 -3.71 18.41
N LYS A 267 -21.52 -2.95 19.44
CA LYS A 267 -20.68 -1.92 20.06
C LYS A 267 -20.00 -2.41 21.34
N SER A 268 -20.07 -3.71 21.64
CA SER A 268 -19.49 -4.27 22.87
C SER A 268 -17.97 -4.09 22.94
N ASN A 269 -17.27 -4.14 21.80
CA ASN A 269 -15.84 -3.84 21.69
C ASN A 269 -15.52 -2.43 21.16
N SER A 270 -16.42 -1.45 21.31
CA SER A 270 -16.07 -0.07 20.90
C SER A 270 -14.87 0.46 21.70
N VAL A 271 -14.14 1.42 21.14
CA VAL A 271 -13.13 2.17 21.92
C VAL A 271 -13.83 2.93 23.06
N ASP A 272 -13.25 2.91 24.27
CA ASP A 272 -13.66 3.82 25.35
C ASP A 272 -12.90 5.14 25.24
N THR A 273 -13.60 6.17 24.76
CA THR A 273 -12.99 7.49 24.49
C THR A 273 -12.55 8.22 25.75
N ARG A 274 -13.03 7.81 26.93
CA ARG A 274 -12.67 8.39 28.23
C ARG A 274 -11.30 7.91 28.71
N GLU A 275 -10.88 6.72 28.25
CA GLU A 275 -9.58 6.13 28.59
C GLU A 275 -8.46 6.51 27.61
N LEU A 276 -8.81 7.18 26.50
CA LEU A 276 -7.83 7.67 25.54
C LEU A 276 -6.95 8.76 26.15
N ARG A 277 -5.64 8.54 26.13
CA ARG A 277 -4.66 9.57 26.48
C ARG A 277 -4.66 10.67 25.43
N ASP A 278 -4.26 11.87 25.80
CA ASP A 278 -4.17 12.98 24.85
C ASP A 278 -3.20 12.70 23.70
N SER A 279 -2.15 11.90 23.95
CA SER A 279 -1.22 11.44 22.91
C SER A 279 -1.83 10.51 21.87
N GLU A 280 -3.03 9.99 22.12
CA GLU A 280 -3.77 9.09 21.22
C GLU A 280 -4.88 9.82 20.47
N LYS A 281 -5.23 11.06 20.86
CA LYS A 281 -6.25 11.85 20.18
C LYS A 281 -5.65 12.61 18.99
N PRO A 282 -6.42 12.90 17.93
CA PRO A 282 -7.82 12.52 17.74
C PRO A 282 -8.01 11.10 17.17
N TYR A 283 -6.95 10.46 16.67
CA TYR A 283 -7.01 9.21 15.91
C TYR A 283 -7.50 8.00 16.69
N GLY A 284 -7.21 7.94 17.98
CA GLY A 284 -7.73 6.92 18.87
C GLY A 284 -9.25 6.99 19.05
N ASN A 285 -9.92 8.10 18.70
CA ASN A 285 -11.37 8.25 18.82
C ASN A 285 -12.08 8.02 17.47
N PRO A 286 -12.79 6.87 17.29
CA PRO A 286 -13.57 6.60 16.09
C PRO A 286 -14.70 7.60 15.82
N GLU A 287 -15.20 8.34 16.80
CA GLU A 287 -16.23 9.37 16.56
C GLU A 287 -15.67 10.58 15.81
N LEU A 288 -14.39 10.91 16.02
CA LEU A 288 -13.69 12.01 15.35
C LEU A 288 -12.98 11.56 14.07
N ARG A 289 -12.50 10.32 14.06
CA ARG A 289 -11.75 9.70 12.96
C ARG A 289 -12.31 8.32 12.62
N PRO A 290 -13.57 8.23 12.18
CA PRO A 290 -14.19 6.94 11.86
C PRO A 290 -13.52 6.30 10.65
N TYR A 291 -13.53 4.97 10.58
CA TYR A 291 -12.97 4.25 9.44
C TYR A 291 -13.66 4.60 8.11
N THR A 292 -14.90 5.11 8.16
CA THR A 292 -15.65 5.59 6.99
C THR A 292 -14.99 6.80 6.31
N LEU A 293 -14.06 7.50 6.98
CA LEU A 293 -13.22 8.51 6.33
C LEU A 293 -12.35 7.93 5.21
N SER A 294 -12.14 6.60 5.16
CA SER A 294 -11.45 5.91 4.05
C SER A 294 -12.22 5.92 2.73
N GLY A 295 -13.43 6.49 2.71
CA GLY A 295 -14.27 6.55 1.52
C GLY A 295 -14.83 5.18 1.15
N LYS A 296 -15.77 5.17 0.20
CA LYS A 296 -16.58 3.98 -0.08
C LYS A 296 -15.76 2.74 -0.48
N TYR A 297 -14.69 2.90 -1.24
CA TYR A 297 -13.94 1.77 -1.80
C TYR A 297 -13.10 1.05 -0.75
N LEU A 298 -12.31 1.79 0.06
CA LEU A 298 -11.50 1.17 1.11
C LEU A 298 -12.37 0.73 2.30
N ARG A 299 -13.43 1.49 2.62
CA ARG A 299 -14.40 1.09 3.66
C ARG A 299 -15.00 -0.29 3.38
N GLU A 300 -15.41 -0.56 2.15
CA GLU A 300 -15.97 -1.86 1.76
C GLU A 300 -14.97 -3.01 2.03
N LEU A 301 -13.68 -2.79 1.81
CA LEU A 301 -12.65 -3.80 2.11
C LEU A 301 -12.43 -3.97 3.61
N PHE A 302 -12.54 -2.92 4.42
CA PHE A 302 -12.53 -3.04 5.87
C PHE A 302 -13.75 -3.80 6.39
N ASP A 303 -14.94 -3.54 5.84
CA ASP A 303 -16.16 -4.29 6.17
C ASP A 303 -15.97 -5.78 5.84
N ARG A 304 -15.52 -6.12 4.61
CA ARG A 304 -15.20 -7.50 4.22
C ARG A 304 -14.10 -8.15 5.07
N SER A 305 -13.16 -7.38 5.62
CA SER A 305 -12.04 -7.93 6.41
C SER A 305 -12.38 -8.16 7.87
N PHE A 306 -13.12 -7.24 8.48
CA PHE A 306 -13.32 -7.19 9.93
C PHE A 306 -14.76 -7.44 10.37
N VAL A 307 -15.71 -7.49 9.43
CA VAL A 307 -17.10 -7.87 9.68
C VAL A 307 -17.35 -9.24 9.08
N ASP A 308 -17.34 -9.35 7.75
CA ASP A 308 -17.69 -10.59 7.06
C ASP A 308 -16.58 -11.65 7.22
N GLY A 309 -15.34 -11.26 6.91
CA GLY A 309 -14.20 -12.15 6.85
C GLY A 309 -13.39 -12.30 8.13
N LEU A 310 -13.81 -11.70 9.26
CA LEU A 310 -13.03 -11.76 10.50
C LEU A 310 -12.88 -13.21 10.98
N HIS A 311 -14.01 -13.92 11.07
CA HIS A 311 -14.09 -15.35 11.41
C HIS A 311 -14.32 -16.26 10.20
N ASN A 312 -14.40 -15.69 9.00
CA ASN A 312 -14.49 -16.45 7.74
C ASN A 312 -13.38 -16.04 6.77
N ALA A 313 -12.25 -16.73 6.82
CA ALA A 313 -11.02 -16.28 6.16
C ALA A 313 -11.14 -16.15 4.62
N VAL A 314 -12.04 -16.91 3.98
CA VAL A 314 -12.22 -16.90 2.51
C VAL A 314 -12.90 -15.64 1.98
N ASP A 315 -13.67 -14.93 2.81
CA ASP A 315 -14.40 -13.72 2.40
C ASP A 315 -13.50 -12.48 2.35
N ARG A 316 -12.30 -12.58 2.95
CA ARG A 316 -11.33 -11.49 3.05
C ARG A 316 -10.87 -11.02 1.66
N PRO A 317 -10.73 -9.69 1.47
CA PRO A 317 -10.29 -9.12 0.21
C PRO A 317 -8.86 -9.53 -0.16
N THR A 318 -8.64 -9.74 -1.45
CA THR A 318 -7.31 -10.02 -2.01
C THR A 318 -6.44 -8.77 -1.99
N PRO A 319 -5.10 -8.87 -2.03
CA PRO A 319 -4.24 -7.70 -2.25
C PRO A 319 -4.61 -6.92 -3.51
N PHE A 320 -5.04 -7.59 -4.58
CA PHE A 320 -5.48 -6.90 -5.79
C PHE A 320 -6.75 -6.06 -5.57
N ASP A 321 -7.70 -6.53 -4.74
CA ASP A 321 -8.87 -5.72 -4.35
C ASP A 321 -8.42 -4.42 -3.68
N TRP A 322 -7.45 -4.49 -2.75
CA TRP A 322 -6.86 -3.33 -2.09
C TRP A 322 -6.18 -2.37 -3.07
N PHE A 323 -5.45 -2.91 -4.06
CA PHE A 323 -4.81 -2.10 -5.10
C PHE A 323 -5.84 -1.27 -5.88
N ILE A 324 -6.91 -1.91 -6.36
CA ILE A 324 -7.97 -1.26 -7.12
C ILE A 324 -8.75 -0.26 -6.26
N ALA A 325 -9.06 -0.60 -5.02
CA ALA A 325 -9.75 0.31 -4.10
C ALA A 325 -8.90 1.53 -3.76
N ALA A 326 -7.60 1.35 -3.53
CA ALA A 326 -6.67 2.46 -3.30
C ALA A 326 -6.54 3.35 -4.54
N GLU A 327 -6.44 2.79 -5.75
CA GLU A 327 -6.42 3.57 -7.00
C GLU A 327 -7.66 4.45 -7.15
N LYS A 328 -8.85 3.85 -6.98
CA LYS A 328 -10.12 4.59 -7.03
C LYS A 328 -10.20 5.67 -5.96
N THR A 329 -9.65 5.39 -4.77
CA THR A 329 -9.62 6.34 -3.66
C THR A 329 -8.67 7.51 -3.90
N LEU A 330 -7.47 7.26 -4.46
CA LEU A 330 -6.55 8.33 -4.90
C LEU A 330 -7.22 9.26 -5.93
N GLY A 331 -8.02 8.69 -6.84
CA GLY A 331 -8.85 9.44 -7.77
C GLY A 331 -9.74 10.47 -7.05
N LEU A 332 -10.31 10.11 -5.91
CA LEU A 332 -11.23 10.98 -5.16
C LEU A 332 -10.55 11.99 -4.21
N LEU A 333 -9.24 11.94 -4.00
CA LEU A 333 -8.58 12.85 -3.07
C LEU A 333 -8.62 14.31 -3.52
N MET A 334 -8.95 15.21 -2.60
CA MET A 334 -8.94 16.66 -2.79
C MET A 334 -7.96 17.31 -1.83
N PRO A 335 -7.21 18.35 -2.26
CA PRO A 335 -6.34 19.08 -1.37
C PRO A 335 -7.18 19.92 -0.39
N CYS A 336 -6.74 19.98 0.85
CA CYS A 336 -7.27 20.90 1.84
C CYS A 336 -6.51 22.23 1.73
N SER A 337 -7.24 23.33 1.54
CA SER A 337 -6.66 24.68 1.41
C SER A 337 -6.12 25.25 2.74
N ASN A 338 -6.54 24.69 3.88
CA ASN A 338 -6.04 25.09 5.19
C ASN A 338 -4.59 24.61 5.40
N PRO A 339 -3.60 25.52 5.51
CA PRO A 339 -2.20 25.16 5.69
C PRO A 339 -1.92 24.45 7.02
N GLU A 340 -2.76 24.65 8.04
CA GLU A 340 -2.64 24.00 9.36
C GLU A 340 -3.24 22.60 9.40
N CYS A 341 -3.95 22.18 8.34
CA CYS A 341 -4.47 20.82 8.25
C CYS A 341 -3.29 19.84 8.12
N GLU A 342 -3.07 18.99 9.14
CA GLU A 342 -1.98 18.00 9.10
C GLU A 342 -2.22 16.94 8.01
N GLU A 343 -3.48 16.64 7.69
CA GLU A 343 -3.82 15.61 6.71
C GLU A 343 -3.70 16.03 5.26
N LYS A 344 -3.63 17.34 4.99
CA LYS A 344 -3.41 17.98 3.67
C LYS A 344 -4.39 17.62 2.55
N TRP A 345 -5.05 16.47 2.61
CA TRP A 345 -5.90 15.86 1.61
C TRP A 345 -7.04 15.13 2.31
N PHE A 346 -8.17 15.03 1.64
CA PHE A 346 -9.32 14.25 2.10
C PHE A 346 -10.07 13.67 0.92
N ILE A 347 -10.88 12.65 1.16
CA ILE A 347 -11.62 11.97 0.10
C ILE A 347 -12.91 12.73 -0.19
N TYR A 348 -13.11 13.08 -1.46
CA TYR A 348 -14.35 13.66 -1.94
C TYR A 348 -15.50 12.67 -1.84
N ASN A 349 -16.60 13.07 -1.19
CA ASN A 349 -17.74 12.23 -0.85
C ASN A 349 -19.02 12.53 -1.66
N ASN A 350 -18.92 13.25 -2.78
CA ASN A 350 -20.04 13.66 -3.65
C ASN A 350 -20.93 14.77 -3.13
N GLU A 351 -20.57 15.42 -2.03
CA GLU A 351 -21.27 16.62 -1.59
C GLU A 351 -21.10 17.77 -2.60
N SER A 352 -22.13 18.60 -2.73
CA SER A 352 -22.07 19.81 -3.57
C SER A 352 -21.22 20.90 -2.92
N ASN A 353 -21.18 20.95 -1.58
CA ASN A 353 -20.41 21.90 -0.78
C ASN A 353 -19.46 21.15 0.18
N PRO A 354 -18.47 20.42 -0.35
CA PRO A 354 -17.67 19.54 0.47
C PRO A 354 -16.81 20.34 1.47
N LYS A 355 -16.61 19.74 2.64
CA LYS A 355 -15.71 20.25 3.69
C LYS A 355 -14.66 19.20 4.02
N CYS A 356 -13.47 19.65 4.38
CA CYS A 356 -12.44 18.76 4.89
C CYS A 356 -12.93 18.13 6.21
N PRO A 357 -13.06 16.80 6.32
CA PRO A 357 -13.56 16.15 7.53
C PRO A 357 -12.58 16.24 8.71
N PHE A 358 -11.31 16.59 8.43
CA PHE A 358 -10.28 16.67 9.46
C PHE A 358 -10.27 18.00 10.20
N CYS A 359 -10.56 19.11 9.51
CA CYS A 359 -10.43 20.47 10.05
C CYS A 359 -11.63 21.39 9.73
N GLY A 360 -12.64 20.90 9.02
CA GLY A 360 -13.87 21.65 8.71
C GLY A 360 -13.75 22.69 7.60
N THR A 361 -12.56 22.86 7.00
CA THR A 361 -12.35 23.85 5.93
C THR A 361 -13.20 23.56 4.70
N GLU A 362 -13.96 24.56 4.27
CA GLU A 362 -14.82 24.50 3.09
C GLU A 362 -13.99 24.54 1.81
N VAL A 363 -14.37 23.72 0.82
CA VAL A 363 -13.76 23.76 -0.51
C VAL A 363 -14.25 24.99 -1.26
N ARG A 364 -13.32 25.71 -1.88
CA ARG A 364 -13.59 26.88 -2.72
C ARG A 364 -13.07 26.65 -4.13
N GLY A 365 -13.69 27.32 -5.11
CA GLY A 365 -13.32 27.18 -6.52
C GLY A 365 -13.97 25.97 -7.18
N SER A 366 -13.90 25.91 -8.51
CA SER A 366 -14.48 24.82 -9.28
C SER A 366 -13.46 23.73 -9.56
N TYR A 367 -13.87 22.47 -9.49
CA TYR A 367 -13.02 21.30 -9.77
C TYR A 367 -13.73 20.37 -10.77
N PRO A 368 -13.07 19.99 -11.88
CA PRO A 368 -13.57 18.93 -12.74
C PRO A 368 -13.51 17.59 -12.02
N ILE A 369 -14.54 16.78 -12.22
CA ILE A 369 -14.61 15.39 -11.81
C ILE A 369 -14.73 14.57 -13.09
N LEU A 370 -13.74 13.72 -13.33
CA LEU A 370 -13.71 12.83 -14.47
C LEU A 370 -14.42 11.52 -14.09
N ASN A 371 -15.44 11.16 -14.84
CA ASN A 371 -16.17 9.89 -14.68
C ASN A 371 -15.75 8.96 -15.81
N PHE A 372 -15.19 7.79 -15.48
CA PHE A 372 -14.60 6.89 -16.46
C PHE A 372 -15.57 5.76 -16.84
N TYR A 373 -15.59 5.45 -18.14
CA TYR A 373 -16.42 4.42 -18.74
C TYR A 373 -15.60 3.63 -19.76
N THR A 374 -15.74 2.31 -19.75
CA THR A 374 -15.10 1.42 -20.73
C THR A 374 -16.11 0.96 -21.77
N ARG A 375 -15.69 0.92 -23.04
CA ARG A 375 -16.46 0.30 -24.11
C ARG A 375 -16.48 -1.22 -23.97
N ASN A 376 -17.66 -1.81 -23.82
CA ASN A 376 -17.82 -3.26 -23.79
C ASN A 376 -17.78 -3.86 -25.21
N ASN A 377 -17.83 -5.19 -25.30
CA ASN A 377 -17.76 -5.91 -26.59
C ASN A 377 -18.99 -5.65 -27.48
N SER A 378 -20.13 -5.23 -26.91
CA SER A 378 -21.31 -4.81 -27.69
C SER A 378 -21.24 -3.36 -28.17
N GLY A 379 -20.12 -2.67 -27.92
CA GLY A 379 -19.88 -1.29 -28.37
C GLY A 379 -20.48 -0.20 -27.49
N THR A 380 -21.18 -0.55 -26.40
CA THR A 380 -21.75 0.38 -25.43
C THR A 380 -20.76 0.70 -24.30
N PHE A 381 -20.85 1.90 -23.74
CA PHE A 381 -20.00 2.30 -22.62
C PHE A 381 -20.65 1.95 -21.28
N ALA A 382 -19.93 1.24 -20.41
CA ALA A 382 -20.34 0.93 -19.05
C ALA A 382 -19.44 1.67 -18.06
N SER A 383 -19.98 2.07 -16.90
CA SER A 383 -19.20 2.78 -15.89
C SER A 383 -18.15 1.86 -15.26
N ASP A 384 -16.92 2.37 -15.14
CA ASP A 384 -15.83 1.67 -14.46
C ASP A 384 -15.91 1.81 -12.93
N SER A 385 -16.90 2.57 -12.44
CA SER A 385 -16.95 3.06 -11.06
C SER A 385 -15.63 3.74 -10.63
N LEU A 386 -14.83 4.23 -11.58
CA LEU A 386 -13.64 5.04 -11.35
C LEU A 386 -14.00 6.50 -11.57
N ARG A 387 -13.57 7.35 -10.65
CA ARG A 387 -13.77 8.79 -10.70
C ARG A 387 -12.51 9.50 -10.24
N MET A 388 -12.22 10.64 -10.84
CA MET A 388 -11.05 11.45 -10.46
C MET A 388 -11.45 12.91 -10.27
N VAL A 389 -11.25 13.45 -9.08
CA VAL A 389 -11.25 14.91 -8.88
C VAL A 389 -9.94 15.45 -9.42
N VAL A 390 -10.01 16.34 -10.40
CA VAL A 390 -8.85 16.95 -11.06
C VAL A 390 -8.15 17.91 -10.11
N THR A 391 -6.82 17.81 -10.05
CA THR A 391 -5.93 18.69 -9.31
C THR A 391 -4.62 18.80 -10.08
N GLU A 392 -3.83 19.86 -9.86
CA GLU A 392 -2.53 20.02 -10.53
C GLU A 392 -1.48 18.94 -10.16
N LYS A 393 -1.70 18.20 -9.07
CA LYS A 393 -0.82 17.08 -8.67
C LYS A 393 -1.18 15.74 -9.30
N LYS A 394 -2.28 15.68 -10.07
CA LYS A 394 -2.78 14.44 -10.66
C LYS A 394 -2.54 14.44 -12.15
N HIS A 395 -2.48 13.22 -12.69
CA HIS A 395 -2.21 12.98 -14.09
C HIS A 395 -3.02 11.78 -14.57
N LEU A 396 -3.32 11.74 -15.86
CA LEU A 396 -3.77 10.49 -16.50
C LEU A 396 -2.54 9.64 -16.79
N HIS A 397 -2.51 8.43 -16.24
CA HIS A 397 -1.47 7.44 -16.46
C HIS A 397 -2.04 6.28 -17.28
N TYR A 398 -1.19 5.31 -17.65
CA TYR A 398 -1.61 4.15 -18.43
C TYR A 398 -2.84 3.44 -17.83
N ARG A 399 -2.89 3.28 -16.51
CA ARG A 399 -4.03 2.68 -15.79
C ARG A 399 -5.35 3.44 -15.93
N HIS A 400 -5.29 4.76 -16.09
CA HIS A 400 -6.48 5.59 -16.29
C HIS A 400 -6.99 5.51 -17.73
N ILE A 401 -6.13 5.23 -18.71
CA ILE A 401 -6.50 5.20 -20.12
C ILE A 401 -6.87 3.79 -20.62
N CYS A 402 -6.30 2.74 -20.03
CA CYS A 402 -6.44 1.36 -20.48
C CYS A 402 -7.29 0.52 -19.53
N ASN A 403 -8.04 -0.44 -20.07
CA ASN A 403 -8.87 -1.37 -19.30
C ASN A 403 -8.30 -2.81 -19.34
N GLN A 404 -7.07 -2.98 -18.85
CA GLN A 404 -6.41 -4.30 -18.80
C GLN A 404 -6.33 -4.87 -17.38
N THR A 405 -5.89 -6.12 -17.29
CA THR A 405 -5.75 -6.93 -16.08
C THR A 405 -4.76 -6.37 -15.05
N SER A 406 -4.77 -6.95 -13.84
CA SER A 406 -3.88 -6.66 -12.71
C SER A 406 -2.41 -6.52 -13.10
N GLN A 407 -1.87 -7.50 -13.83
CA GLN A 407 -0.45 -7.57 -14.20
C GLN A 407 -0.01 -6.45 -15.15
N SER A 408 -0.79 -6.16 -16.19
CA SER A 408 -0.51 -5.07 -17.13
C SER A 408 -0.48 -3.71 -16.42
N ILE A 409 -1.40 -3.47 -15.48
CA ILE A 409 -1.45 -2.18 -14.76
C ILE A 409 -0.15 -1.96 -13.97
N ILE A 410 0.34 -2.98 -13.27
CA ILE A 410 1.60 -2.91 -12.52
C ILE A 410 2.81 -2.77 -13.47
N GLN A 411 2.79 -3.49 -14.60
CA GLN A 411 3.87 -3.43 -15.60
C GLN A 411 4.00 -2.06 -16.27
N TYR A 412 2.89 -1.33 -16.49
CA TYR A 412 2.91 -0.02 -17.14
C TYR A 412 3.00 1.16 -16.15
N ASP A 413 2.68 0.97 -14.86
CA ASP A 413 2.97 1.96 -13.82
C ASP A 413 4.48 2.15 -13.59
N LEU A 414 5.30 1.18 -14.02
CA LEU A 414 6.76 1.29 -14.08
C LEU A 414 7.24 2.47 -14.94
N ASP A 415 6.51 2.82 -15.99
CA ASP A 415 6.95 3.87 -16.91
C ASP A 415 6.89 5.27 -16.28
N LYS A 416 6.16 5.46 -15.16
CA LYS A 416 5.97 6.74 -14.42
C LYS A 416 5.60 7.96 -15.30
N GLN A 417 5.21 7.73 -16.54
CA GLN A 417 4.96 8.78 -17.50
C GLN A 417 3.49 9.20 -17.44
N SER A 418 3.24 10.51 -17.46
CA SER A 418 1.89 11.04 -17.66
C SER A 418 1.53 10.98 -19.14
N TYR A 419 0.31 10.52 -19.41
CA TYR A 419 -0.32 10.59 -20.73
C TYR A 419 -1.05 11.92 -20.92
N CYS A 420 -1.63 12.44 -19.83
CA CYS A 420 -2.15 13.80 -19.79
C CYS A 420 -1.89 14.44 -18.43
N ASP A 421 -1.68 15.75 -18.45
CA ASP A 421 -1.55 16.58 -17.26
C ASP A 421 -2.75 17.51 -17.10
N PHE A 422 -2.91 18.08 -15.90
CA PHE A 422 -3.91 19.10 -15.63
C PHE A 422 -3.27 20.40 -15.18
N LYS A 423 -3.78 21.52 -15.69
CA LYS A 423 -3.37 22.87 -15.29
C LYS A 423 -4.57 23.69 -14.89
N ASN A 424 -4.41 24.52 -13.86
CA ASN A 424 -5.40 25.54 -13.52
C ASN A 424 -4.88 26.92 -13.91
N GLU A 425 -5.59 27.62 -14.79
CA GLU A 425 -5.27 28.99 -15.17
C GLU A 425 -6.53 29.84 -15.06
N ASN A 426 -6.48 30.92 -14.27
CA ASN A 426 -7.60 31.84 -14.07
C ASN A 426 -8.92 31.14 -13.69
N SER A 427 -8.86 30.16 -12.77
CA SER A 427 -10.02 29.34 -12.33
C SER A 427 -10.65 28.45 -13.42
N LYS A 428 -9.96 28.28 -14.55
CA LYS A 428 -10.31 27.29 -15.58
C LYS A 428 -9.34 26.13 -15.53
N TRP A 429 -9.84 24.94 -15.83
CA TRP A 429 -9.04 23.72 -15.85
C TRP A 429 -8.79 23.26 -17.27
N TYR A 430 -7.55 22.90 -17.54
CA TYR A 430 -7.11 22.42 -18.84
C TYR A 430 -6.53 21.03 -18.73
N LEU A 431 -6.83 20.17 -19.71
CA LEU A 431 -6.17 18.90 -19.93
C LEU A 431 -5.09 19.12 -21.00
N VAL A 432 -3.85 18.73 -20.70
CA VAL A 432 -2.71 18.78 -21.62
C VAL A 432 -2.46 17.38 -22.16
N ASN A 433 -2.43 17.20 -23.48
CA ASN A 433 -2.21 15.89 -24.10
C ASN A 433 -0.73 15.62 -24.35
N ASN A 434 -0.08 14.84 -23.51
CA ASN A 434 1.35 14.58 -23.66
C ASN A 434 1.66 13.40 -24.60
N LYS A 435 0.75 12.43 -24.73
CA LYS A 435 1.06 11.13 -25.37
C LYS A 435 -0.07 10.47 -26.13
N LEU A 436 -1.33 10.87 -25.93
CA LEU A 436 -2.47 10.22 -26.58
C LEU A 436 -2.53 10.63 -28.05
N ARG A 437 -2.27 9.69 -28.95
CA ARG A 437 -2.32 9.93 -30.40
C ARG A 437 -3.72 10.22 -30.93
N ASN A 438 -4.75 9.71 -30.24
CA ASN A 438 -6.15 9.77 -30.62
C ASN A 438 -7.00 10.21 -29.41
N LEU A 439 -6.66 11.38 -28.84
CA LEU A 439 -7.56 12.05 -27.89
C LEU A 439 -8.63 12.81 -28.68
N ILE A 440 -9.89 12.43 -28.48
CA ILE A 440 -11.04 13.09 -29.13
C ILE A 440 -11.92 13.72 -28.06
N VAL A 441 -12.19 15.01 -28.21
CA VAL A 441 -13.15 15.76 -27.42
C VAL A 441 -14.47 15.78 -28.16
N ILE A 442 -15.55 15.52 -27.44
CA ILE A 442 -16.92 15.66 -27.94
C ILE A 442 -17.63 16.68 -27.05
N ASP A 443 -17.92 17.86 -27.62
CA ASP A 443 -18.65 18.96 -27.00
C ASP A 443 -19.94 19.20 -27.82
N GLY A 444 -21.10 18.83 -27.26
CA GLY A 444 -22.34 18.76 -28.02
C GLY A 444 -22.25 17.76 -29.19
N THR A 445 -22.32 18.27 -30.42
CA THR A 445 -22.21 17.48 -31.66
C THR A 445 -20.82 17.55 -32.30
N GLU A 446 -19.96 18.46 -31.86
CA GLU A 446 -18.64 18.67 -32.43
C GLU A 446 -17.68 17.58 -31.95
N ARG A 447 -16.81 17.10 -32.85
CA ARG A 447 -15.75 16.13 -32.53
C ARG A 447 -14.41 16.73 -32.93
N THR A 448 -13.57 16.99 -31.94
CA THR A 448 -12.29 17.65 -32.14
C THR A 448 -11.18 16.74 -31.66
N LYS A 449 -10.24 16.43 -32.55
CA LYS A 449 -9.02 15.72 -32.19
C LYS A 449 -8.06 16.69 -31.52
N ILE A 450 -7.53 16.33 -30.36
CA ILE A 450 -6.52 17.11 -29.63
C ILE A 450 -5.14 16.56 -29.99
N PRO A 451 -4.28 17.31 -30.70
CA PRO A 451 -2.93 16.90 -31.03
C PRO A 451 -2.07 16.65 -29.79
N LEU A 452 -0.88 16.07 -30.01
CA LEU A 452 0.15 16.00 -28.98
C LEU A 452 0.59 17.42 -28.60
N ASP A 453 0.91 17.60 -27.32
CA ASP A 453 1.33 18.83 -26.66
C ASP A 453 0.31 19.98 -26.68
N ASP A 454 -0.91 19.72 -27.16
CA ASP A 454 -2.01 20.68 -27.18
C ASP A 454 -2.90 20.55 -25.92
N VAL A 455 -3.75 21.56 -25.70
CA VAL A 455 -4.59 21.70 -24.50
C VAL A 455 -6.07 21.86 -24.81
N VAL A 456 -6.92 21.38 -23.91
CA VAL A 456 -8.37 21.62 -23.97
C VAL A 456 -8.94 22.04 -22.62
N GLU A 457 -9.78 23.07 -22.60
CA GLU A 457 -10.52 23.51 -21.42
C GLU A 457 -11.57 22.45 -21.03
N LEU A 458 -11.53 21.96 -19.80
CA LEU A 458 -12.50 21.02 -19.25
C LEU A 458 -13.79 21.74 -18.88
N LYS A 459 -14.91 21.34 -19.52
CA LYS A 459 -16.23 21.92 -19.32
C LYS A 459 -17.23 20.86 -18.83
N ASP A 460 -18.28 21.31 -18.15
CA ASP A 460 -19.33 20.43 -17.66
C ASP A 460 -20.02 19.69 -18.82
N GLY A 461 -20.21 18.37 -18.68
CA GLY A 461 -20.82 17.51 -19.71
C GLY A 461 -19.89 17.13 -20.87
N MET A 462 -18.68 17.71 -20.95
CA MET A 462 -17.71 17.38 -21.99
C MET A 462 -17.34 15.89 -21.96
N LYS A 463 -17.21 15.29 -23.14
CA LYS A 463 -16.82 13.90 -23.31
C LYS A 463 -15.41 13.82 -23.89
N LEU A 464 -14.55 12.99 -23.31
CA LEU A 464 -13.20 12.71 -23.81
C LEU A 464 -13.11 11.23 -24.17
N VAL A 465 -12.85 10.91 -25.43
CA VAL A 465 -12.56 9.54 -25.86
C VAL A 465 -11.05 9.36 -25.91
N LEU A 466 -10.55 8.47 -25.05
CA LEU A 466 -9.16 8.04 -24.97
C LEU A 466 -9.06 6.73 -25.77
N ASP A 467 -8.42 6.79 -26.92
CA ASP A 467 -8.15 5.59 -27.71
C ASP A 467 -6.74 5.07 -27.36
N CYS A 468 -6.70 3.92 -26.69
CA CYS A 468 -5.47 3.19 -26.42
C CYS A 468 -5.64 1.69 -26.75
N VAL A 469 -4.53 1.11 -27.24
CA VAL A 469 -4.11 -0.29 -27.51
C VAL A 469 -5.12 -1.45 -27.42
N SER A 470 -6.12 -1.46 -26.53
CA SER A 470 -7.01 -2.60 -26.35
C SER A 470 -8.53 -2.29 -26.34
N LYS A 471 -8.99 -1.10 -25.90
CA LYS A 471 -10.41 -0.66 -25.93
C LYS A 471 -10.52 0.86 -25.79
N ASP A 472 -11.55 1.46 -26.38
CA ASP A 472 -11.88 2.88 -26.15
C ASP A 472 -12.31 3.12 -24.69
N ARG A 473 -11.77 4.16 -24.08
CA ARG A 473 -12.25 4.67 -22.79
C ARG A 473 -12.89 6.03 -22.97
N LEU A 474 -14.06 6.22 -22.38
CA LEU A 474 -14.78 7.49 -22.38
C LEU A 474 -14.69 8.12 -20.99
N ILE A 475 -14.38 9.40 -20.94
CA ILE A 475 -14.50 10.23 -19.76
C ILE A 475 -15.66 11.19 -19.96
N ILE A 476 -16.50 11.35 -18.95
CA ILE A 476 -17.48 12.43 -18.87
C ILE A 476 -17.07 13.39 -17.76
N VAL A 477 -16.87 14.65 -18.11
CA VAL A 477 -16.49 15.72 -17.20
C VAL A 477 -17.74 16.23 -16.46
N GLN A 478 -17.65 16.28 -15.14
CA GLN A 478 -18.65 16.90 -14.26
C GLN A 478 -17.97 18.03 -13.49
N MET A 479 -18.48 19.25 -13.55
CA MET A 479 -17.91 20.38 -12.81
C MET A 479 -18.51 20.48 -11.41
N LEU A 480 -17.68 20.25 -10.38
CA LEU A 480 -18.00 20.62 -9.00
C LEU A 480 -17.90 22.14 -8.85
N LYS A 481 -18.98 22.77 -8.40
CA LYS A 481 -19.08 24.21 -8.12
C LYS A 481 -19.65 24.39 -6.70
N PRO A 482 -18.80 24.36 -5.67
CA PRO A 482 -19.21 24.67 -4.30
C PRO A 482 -19.81 26.08 -4.25
N LYS A 483 -20.88 26.22 -3.48
CA LYS A 483 -21.62 27.47 -3.28
C LYS A 483 -20.89 28.45 -2.37
#